data_AF-A0A1H9NX19-F1
#
_entry.id   AF-A0A1H9NX19-F1
#
_cell.length_a   1.000
_cell.length_b   1.000
_cell.length_c   1.000
_cell.angle_alpha   90.00
_cell.angle_beta   90.00
_cell.angle_gamma   90.00
#
_symmetry.space_group_name_H-M   'P 1'
#
loop_
_entity.id
_entity.type
_entity.pdbx_description
1 polymer ?
#
loop_
_entity_poly.entity_id
_entity_poly.type
_entity_poly.pdbx_seq_one_letter_code
_entity_poly.pdbx_strand_id
1 'polypeptide(L)'
;MAEQGKKIEEMTFKEASIELEQIVRSLEGGDLELEESLEKYARGVELLKSLRSRLANAEQKVQVLLDETNVDEELTDTTAAPSVAFINE
;
A
#
# COMPACT_ATOMS: atom_id res chain seq x y z
N MET A 1 -17.29 5.86 23.04
CA MET A 1 -15.98 5.35 23.53
C MET A 1 -15.04 5.45 22.35
N ALA A 2 -14.10 6.40 22.37
CA ALA A 2 -13.13 6.53 21.30
C ALA A 2 -12.10 5.41 21.49
N GLU A 3 -12.25 4.31 20.74
CA GLU A 3 -11.16 3.35 20.60
C GLU A 3 -10.04 4.07 19.86
N GLN A 4 -9.03 4.51 20.62
CA GLN A 4 -7.79 5.01 20.05
C GLN A 4 -7.15 3.83 19.31
N GLY A 5 -7.35 3.80 17.99
CA GLY A 5 -6.73 2.81 17.12
C GLY A 5 -5.22 2.77 17.33
N LYS A 6 -4.66 1.57 17.24
CA LYS A 6 -3.22 1.30 17.40
C LYS A 6 -2.39 2.33 16.60
N LYS A 7 -1.22 2.74 17.13
CA LYS A 7 -0.37 3.68 16.41
C LYS A 7 0.14 3.04 15.12
N ILE A 8 0.21 3.81 14.03
CA ILE A 8 0.63 3.33 12.71
C ILE A 8 2.04 2.70 12.77
N GLU A 9 2.91 3.24 13.63
CA GLU A 9 4.28 2.76 13.85
C GLU A 9 4.32 1.34 14.44
N GLU A 10 3.31 0.96 15.22
CA GLU A 10 3.22 -0.34 15.89
C GLU A 10 2.49 -1.39 15.03
N MET A 11 1.88 -0.99 13.92
CA MET A 11 1.18 -1.88 13.01
C MET A 11 2.14 -2.63 12.11
N THR A 12 1.81 -3.88 11.83
CA THR A 12 2.35 -4.62 10.68
C THR A 12 1.84 -4.03 9.37
N PHE A 13 2.50 -4.36 8.25
CA PHE A 13 2.06 -3.92 6.92
C PHE A 13 0.62 -4.36 6.64
N LYS A 14 0.29 -5.61 6.94
CA LYS A 14 -1.05 -6.18 6.73
C LYS A 14 -2.12 -5.46 7.54
N GLU A 15 -1.87 -5.18 8.81
CA GLU A 15 -2.81 -4.44 9.67
C GLU A 15 -3.09 -3.05 9.10
N ALA A 16 -2.02 -2.30 8.75
CA ALA A 16 -2.16 -0.96 8.19
C ALA A 16 -2.90 -0.95 6.83
N SER A 17 -2.69 -1.97 5.98
CA SER A 17 -3.43 -2.10 4.72
C SER A 17 -4.91 -2.39 4.94
N ILE A 18 -5.26 -3.28 5.89
CA ILE A 18 -6.66 -3.59 6.22
C ILE A 18 -7.37 -2.35 6.75
N GLU A 19 -6.75 -1.60 7.64
CA GLU A 19 -7.32 -0.36 8.17
C GLU A 19 -7.55 0.68 7.06
N LEU A 20 -6.57 0.83 6.14
CA LEU A 20 -6.71 1.72 5.00
C LEU A 20 -7.89 1.31 4.10
N GLU A 21 -8.06 0.02 3.80
CA GLU A 21 -9.20 -0.47 3.03
C GLU A 21 -10.54 -0.17 3.72
N GLN A 22 -10.62 -0.32 5.05
CA GLN A 22 -11.81 -0.01 5.82
C GLN A 22 -12.15 1.48 5.81
N ILE A 23 -11.13 2.33 5.89
CA ILE A 23 -11.27 3.79 5.77
C ILE A 23 -11.81 4.16 4.40
N VAL A 24 -11.22 3.62 3.32
CA VAL A 24 -11.67 3.89 1.95
C VAL A 24 -13.12 3.47 1.76
N ARG A 25 -13.49 2.24 2.17
CA ARG A 25 -14.88 1.77 2.08
C ARG A 25 -15.86 2.66 2.86
N SER A 26 -15.43 3.17 4.02
CA SER A 26 -16.27 4.08 4.80
C SER A 26 -16.49 5.41 4.09
N LEU A 27 -15.45 5.97 3.47
CA LEU A 27 -15.53 7.24 2.74
C LEU A 27 -16.35 7.09 1.45
N GLU A 28 -16.23 5.95 0.76
CA GLU A 28 -17.03 5.63 -0.44
C GLU A 28 -18.51 5.42 -0.13
N GLY A 29 -18.84 5.00 1.11
CA GLY A 29 -20.22 4.82 1.55
C GLY A 29 -21.03 6.11 1.59
N GLY A 30 -20.40 7.26 1.83
CA GLY A 30 -21.06 8.58 1.79
C GLY A 30 -22.00 8.90 2.97
N ASP A 31 -22.15 7.98 3.93
CA ASP A 31 -23.02 8.14 5.10
C ASP A 31 -22.36 8.90 6.28
N LEU A 32 -21.11 9.33 6.13
CA LEU A 32 -20.34 9.99 7.20
C LEU A 32 -20.60 11.49 7.25
N GLU A 33 -20.57 12.05 8.46
CA GLU A 33 -20.52 13.51 8.61
C GLU A 33 -19.20 14.07 8.06
N LEU A 34 -19.16 15.38 7.79
CA LEU A 34 -18.00 16.03 7.20
C LEU A 34 -16.77 15.90 8.10
N GLU A 35 -16.92 16.17 9.40
CA GLU A 35 -15.86 16.06 10.40
C GLU A 35 -15.27 14.64 10.46
N GLU A 36 -16.12 13.61 10.50
CA GLU A 36 -15.69 12.20 10.49
C GLU A 36 -14.97 11.83 9.19
N SER A 37 -15.45 12.34 8.06
CA SER A 37 -14.83 12.14 6.75
C SER A 37 -13.43 12.74 6.69
N LEU A 38 -13.24 13.94 7.27
CA LEU A 38 -11.93 14.59 7.34
C LEU A 38 -10.96 13.83 8.26
N GLU A 39 -11.43 13.34 9.40
CA GLU A 39 -10.60 12.51 10.30
C GLU A 39 -10.15 11.21 9.63
N LYS A 40 -11.08 10.49 8.99
CA LYS A 40 -10.77 9.26 8.26
C LYS A 40 -9.84 9.52 7.08
N TYR A 41 -10.04 10.61 6.34
CA TYR A 41 -9.16 10.99 5.24
C TYR A 41 -7.73 11.26 5.73
N ALA A 42 -7.57 12.06 6.79
CA ALA A 42 -6.26 12.37 7.37
C ALA A 42 -5.54 11.08 7.80
N ARG A 43 -6.25 10.20 8.52
CA ARG A 43 -5.72 8.89 8.93
C ARG A 43 -5.32 8.02 7.73
N GLY A 44 -6.15 7.99 6.68
CA GLY A 44 -5.86 7.26 5.45
C GLY A 44 -4.59 7.74 4.75
N VAL A 45 -4.36 9.06 4.71
CA VAL A 45 -3.14 9.66 4.16
C VAL A 45 -1.90 9.23 4.94
N GLU A 46 -1.97 9.22 6.27
CA GLU A 46 -0.85 8.76 7.12
C GLU A 46 -0.54 7.28 6.91
N LEU A 47 -1.57 6.43 6.85
CA LEU A 47 -1.42 5.00 6.56
C LEU A 47 -0.78 4.79 5.19
N LEU A 48 -1.28 5.47 4.15
CA LEU A 48 -0.74 5.37 2.80
C LEU A 48 0.74 5.78 2.74
N LYS A 49 1.12 6.86 3.44
CA LYS A 49 2.51 7.31 3.53
C LYS A 49 3.40 6.24 4.19
N SER A 50 2.94 5.67 5.30
CA SER A 50 3.64 4.60 6.02
C SER A 50 3.84 3.36 5.13
N LEU A 51 2.78 2.90 4.46
CA LEU A 51 2.82 1.73 3.57
C LEU A 51 3.80 1.93 2.41
N ARG A 52 3.76 3.09 1.74
CA ARG A 52 4.70 3.42 0.66
C ARG A 52 6.15 3.44 1.14
N SER A 53 6.41 4.03 2.30
CA SER A 53 7.77 4.05 2.87
C SER A 53 8.29 2.64 3.18
N ARG A 54 7.42 1.74 3.66
CA ARG A 54 7.80 0.35 3.94
C ARG A 54 8.08 -0.43 2.67
N LEU A 55 7.27 -0.25 1.63
CA LEU A 55 7.49 -0.86 0.31
C LEU A 55 8.81 -0.40 -0.29
N ALA A 56 9.08 0.91 -0.32
CA ALA A 56 10.34 1.45 -0.83
C ALA A 56 11.56 0.89 -0.07
N ASN A 57 11.47 0.74 1.25
CA ASN A 57 12.54 0.13 2.04
C ASN A 57 12.72 -1.36 1.74
N ALA A 58 11.63 -2.10 1.50
CA ALA A 58 11.69 -3.51 1.13
C ALA A 58 12.31 -3.69 -0.26
N GLU A 59 11.90 -2.88 -1.23
CA GLU A 59 12.46 -2.87 -2.59
C GLU A 59 13.96 -2.57 -2.58
N GLN A 60 14.38 -1.55 -1.84
CA GLN A 60 15.80 -1.23 -1.68
C GLN A 60 16.59 -2.40 -1.07
N LYS A 61 16.05 -3.08 -0.07
CA LYS A 61 16.70 -4.26 0.54
C LYS A 61 16.83 -5.41 -0.46
N VAL A 62 15.81 -5.66 -1.26
CA VAL A 62 15.86 -6.69 -2.31
C VAL A 62 16.93 -6.34 -3.33
N GLN A 63 17.00 -5.09 -3.78
CA GLN A 63 18.00 -4.64 -4.73
C GLN A 63 19.43 -4.86 -4.21
N VAL A 64 19.73 -4.45 -2.98
CA VAL A 64 21.05 -4.67 -2.37
C VAL A 64 21.40 -6.16 -2.32
N LEU A 65 20.45 -7.03 -1.95
CA LEU A 65 20.68 -8.48 -1.92
C LEU A 65 20.95 -9.07 -3.30
N LEU A 66 20.32 -8.56 -4.35
CA LEU A 66 20.55 -8.97 -5.74
C LEU A 66 21.94 -8.53 -6.24
N ASP A 67 22.32 -7.27 -5.98
CA ASP A 67 23.65 -6.74 -6.28
C ASP A 67 24.76 -7.55 -5.56
N GLU A 68 24.56 -7.91 -4.28
CA GLU A 68 25.52 -8.70 -3.51
C GLU A 68 25.65 -10.16 -3.98
N THR A 69 24.59 -10.72 -4.59
CA THR A 69 24.57 -12.12 -5.04
C THR A 69 25.07 -12.32 -6.47
N ASN A 70 25.45 -11.24 -7.16
CA ASN A 70 25.98 -11.24 -8.53
C ASN A 70 25.18 -12.18 -9.46
N VAL A 71 23.86 -12.17 -9.32
CA VAL A 71 22.94 -12.91 -10.20
C VAL A 71 22.82 -12.11 -11.49
N ASP A 72 23.89 -12.13 -12.28
CA ASP A 72 23.93 -11.68 -13.68
C ASP A 72 23.27 -12.78 -14.53
N GLU A 73 22.00 -13.09 -14.26
CA GLU A 73 21.18 -13.96 -15.09
C GLU A 73 19.79 -13.33 -15.21
N GLU A 74 19.67 -12.47 -16.23
CA GLU A 74 18.47 -12.27 -17.03
C GLU A 74 17.13 -12.27 -16.25
N LEU A 75 16.97 -11.36 -15.27
CA LEU A 75 15.65 -11.02 -14.76
C LEU A 75 14.92 -10.23 -15.86
N THR A 76 14.32 -10.96 -16.79
CA THR A 76 13.33 -10.40 -17.71
C THR A 76 12.24 -9.74 -16.88
N ASP A 77 12.18 -8.42 -16.98
CA ASP A 77 11.12 -7.60 -16.42
C ASP A 77 9.76 -8.14 -16.88
N THR A 78 9.07 -8.87 -16.00
CA THR A 78 7.73 -9.41 -16.28
C THR A 78 6.62 -8.38 -16.03
N THR A 79 6.97 -7.17 -15.57
CA THR A 79 6.03 -6.05 -15.49
C THR A 79 5.81 -5.40 -16.85
N ALA A 80 6.62 -5.71 -17.86
CA ALA A 80 6.32 -5.46 -19.27
C ALA A 80 5.43 -6.57 -19.89
N ALA A 81 4.32 -6.94 -19.25
CA ALA A 81 3.27 -7.68 -19.96
C ALA A 81 2.66 -6.74 -21.01
N PRO A 82 2.76 -7.01 -22.33
CA PRO A 82 2.05 -6.21 -23.31
C PRO A 82 0.55 -6.46 -23.09
N SER A 83 -0.18 -5.44 -22.63
CA SER A 83 -1.65 -5.46 -22.49
C SER A 83 -2.39 -5.51 -23.84
N VAL A 84 -1.82 -6.11 -24.89
CA VAL A 84 -2.45 -6.25 -26.21
C VAL A 84 -2.33 -7.70 -26.68
N ALA A 85 -3.12 -8.59 -26.10
CA ALA A 85 -3.38 -9.92 -26.67
C ALA A 85 -4.83 -10.37 -26.47
N PHE A 86 -5.77 -9.42 -26.34
CA PHE A 86 -7.21 -9.71 -26.30
C PHE A 86 -7.98 -8.68 -27.12
N ILE A 87 -7.75 -8.64 -28.44
CA ILE A 87 -8.73 -8.09 -29.39
C ILE A 87 -8.76 -8.97 -30.65
N ASN A 88 -9.90 -9.64 -30.81
CA ASN A 88 -10.54 -10.19 -32.02
C ASN A 88 -10.11 -11.57 -32.57
N GLU A 89 -10.94 -12.57 -32.27
CA GLU A 89 -11.69 -13.29 -33.30
C GLU A 89 -13.20 -13.10 -33.04
#